data_AF-A0A2M8CH96-F1
#
_entry.id   AF-A0A2M8CH96-F1
#
_cell.length_a   1.000
_cell.length_b   1.000
_cell.length_c   1.000
_cell.angle_alpha   90.00
_cell.angle_beta   90.00
_cell.angle_gamma   90.00
#
_symmetry.space_group_name_H-M   'P 1'
#
loop_
_entity.id
_entity.type
_entity.pdbx_description
1 polymer ?
#
loop_
_entity_poly.entity_id
_entity_poly.type
_entity_poly.pdbx_seq_one_letter_code
_entity_poly.pdbx_strand_id
1 'polypeptide(L)'
;MMGIEGVVALIIGAALGVFIMTLISKNRLQQLKQMQQEEINGFLNQQIELNKALAISNEKSDNLANRMDQLDRQLEKERELKHEAEKLLVSRDSELINLKQRLEEEKKNLEAIQERSRVEFENVAHRILKQQTADFTITSQKGLQDILTPLRERIQDFEKKVDLTYEKGLKDQSDLKAELLKIYDLSVTLDKDAKNLTNALKSDSKRQGNWGEIILERVLERSGLIKDQEYYLQFSTKNEQGAIMRPDVVIRLPEDKHLVIDSKVSLTAYTEYVSAEEEHLRSKKLREHLDSIRRHIKELSEKRYDQLLGINSPDFVLMFMPVEPAFALAVQADHELFNYAWH
;
A
#
# COMPACT_ATOMS: atom_id res chain seq x y z
N MET A 1 -34.49 125.18 -18.13
CA MET A 1 -34.12 124.53 -16.87
C MET A 1 -34.58 123.08 -16.93
N MET A 2 -33.68 122.12 -17.19
CA MET A 2 -33.98 120.73 -16.86
C MET A 2 -34.13 120.66 -15.34
N GLY A 3 -35.31 120.27 -14.86
CA GLY A 3 -35.63 120.19 -13.44
C GLY A 3 -34.85 119.09 -12.73
N ILE A 4 -34.67 119.27 -11.43
CA ILE A 4 -33.97 118.36 -10.50
C ILE A 4 -34.40 116.89 -10.67
N GLU A 5 -35.65 116.64 -11.08
CA GLU A 5 -36.21 115.31 -11.31
C GLU A 5 -35.53 114.51 -12.45
N GLY A 6 -35.09 115.17 -13.53
CA GLY A 6 -34.44 114.49 -14.65
C GLY A 6 -33.02 114.00 -14.34
N VAL A 7 -32.31 114.74 -13.48
CA VAL A 7 -30.97 114.38 -13.00
C VAL A 7 -31.05 113.20 -12.03
N VAL A 8 -32.06 113.18 -11.15
CA VAL A 8 -32.30 112.07 -10.22
C VAL A 8 -32.64 110.77 -10.96
N ALA A 9 -33.48 110.83 -12.00
CA ALA A 9 -33.82 109.65 -12.81
C ALA A 9 -32.60 109.06 -13.54
N LEU A 10 -31.69 109.90 -14.06
CA LEU A 10 -30.44 109.45 -14.69
C LEU A 10 -29.49 108.77 -13.70
N ILE A 11 -29.37 109.31 -12.49
CA ILE A 11 -28.53 108.74 -11.42
C ILE A 11 -29.09 107.37 -10.98
N ILE A 12 -30.41 107.25 -10.81
CA ILE A 12 -31.06 105.98 -10.44
C ILE A 12 -30.91 104.94 -11.55
N GLY A 13 -31.08 105.33 -12.83
CA GLY A 13 -30.88 104.44 -13.97
C GLY A 13 -29.43 103.96 -14.10
N ALA A 14 -28.45 104.84 -13.89
CA ALA A 14 -27.04 104.48 -13.87
C ALA A 14 -26.71 103.53 -12.70
N ALA A 15 -27.25 103.80 -11.50
CA ALA A 15 -27.06 102.93 -10.33
C ALA A 15 -27.69 101.54 -10.54
N LEU A 16 -28.89 101.46 -11.13
CA LEU A 16 -29.54 100.21 -11.52
C LEU A 16 -28.74 99.46 -12.58
N GLY A 17 -28.21 100.15 -13.59
CA GLY A 17 -27.35 99.56 -14.62
C GLY A 17 -26.07 98.95 -14.05
N VAL A 18 -25.39 99.67 -13.15
CA VAL A 18 -24.21 99.17 -12.42
C VAL A 18 -24.59 97.98 -11.53
N PHE A 19 -25.71 98.05 -10.82
CA PHE A 19 -26.19 96.94 -9.98
C PHE A 19 -26.48 95.69 -10.81
N ILE A 20 -27.24 95.80 -11.90
CA ILE A 20 -27.53 94.67 -12.80
C ILE A 20 -26.25 94.11 -13.42
N MET A 21 -25.32 94.97 -13.86
CA MET A 21 -24.05 94.53 -14.42
C MET A 21 -23.16 93.80 -13.41
N THR A 22 -23.11 94.26 -12.15
CA THR A 22 -22.39 93.56 -11.08
C THR A 22 -23.05 92.23 -10.70
N LEU A 23 -24.37 92.11 -10.83
CA LEU A 23 -25.11 90.88 -10.54
C LEU A 23 -24.90 89.84 -11.64
N ILE A 24 -24.94 90.26 -12.92
CA ILE A 24 -24.60 89.41 -14.07
C ILE A 24 -23.13 88.98 -14.03
N SER A 25 -22.21 89.89 -13.70
CA SER A 25 -20.78 89.56 -13.61
C SER A 25 -20.47 88.61 -12.45
N LYS A 26 -21.12 88.78 -11.28
CA LYS A 26 -21.04 87.83 -10.16
C LYS A 26 -21.57 86.45 -10.54
N ASN A 27 -22.73 86.37 -11.20
CA ASN A 27 -23.28 85.08 -11.65
C ASN A 27 -22.37 84.39 -12.69
N ARG A 28 -21.83 85.13 -13.67
CA ARG A 28 -20.86 84.58 -14.63
C ARG A 28 -19.57 84.11 -13.96
N LEU A 29 -19.05 84.87 -12.99
CA LEU A 29 -17.87 84.47 -12.24
C LEU A 29 -18.12 83.22 -11.40
N GLN A 30 -19.31 83.09 -10.82
CA GLN A 30 -19.71 81.90 -10.06
C GLN A 30 -19.87 80.67 -10.96
N GLN A 31 -20.44 80.83 -12.16
CA GLN A 31 -20.50 79.78 -13.17
C GLN A 31 -19.10 79.34 -13.64
N LEU A 32 -18.20 80.28 -13.92
CA LEU A 32 -16.81 79.97 -14.31
C LEU A 32 -16.06 79.21 -13.20
N LYS A 33 -16.22 79.64 -11.94
CA LYS A 33 -15.66 78.93 -10.79
C LYS A 33 -16.25 77.52 -10.64
N GLN A 34 -17.54 77.36 -10.89
CA GLN A 34 -18.20 76.05 -10.82
C GLN A 34 -17.72 75.12 -11.94
N MET A 35 -17.62 75.61 -13.18
CA MET A 35 -17.07 74.85 -14.31
C MET A 35 -15.62 74.45 -14.05
N GLN A 36 -14.79 75.38 -13.55
CA GLN A 36 -13.40 75.08 -13.20
C GLN A 36 -13.33 74.04 -12.07
N GLN A 37 -14.22 74.12 -11.07
CA GLN A 37 -14.27 73.13 -9.99
C GLN A 37 -14.72 71.75 -10.48
N GLU A 38 -15.69 71.69 -11.42
CA GLU A 38 -16.14 70.45 -12.04
C GLU A 38 -15.01 69.81 -12.88
N GLU A 39 -14.25 70.60 -13.62
CA GLU A 39 -13.10 70.13 -14.41
C GLU A 39 -11.96 69.62 -13.51
N ILE A 40 -11.65 70.33 -12.41
CA ILE A 40 -10.68 69.89 -11.39
C ILE A 40 -11.15 68.58 -10.74
N ASN A 41 -12.43 68.48 -10.37
CA ASN A 41 -12.99 67.27 -9.78
C ASN A 41 -12.97 66.10 -10.78
N GLY A 42 -13.24 66.35 -12.07
CA GLY A 42 -13.14 65.37 -13.14
C GLY A 42 -11.71 64.84 -13.31
N PHE A 43 -10.73 65.73 -13.35
CA PHE A 43 -9.32 65.36 -13.42
C PHE A 43 -8.86 64.56 -12.19
N LEU A 44 -9.27 65.00 -10.99
CA LEU A 44 -8.95 64.31 -9.74
C LEU A 44 -9.53 62.89 -9.73
N ASN A 45 -10.79 62.73 -10.15
CA ASN A 45 -11.41 61.41 -10.26
C ASN A 45 -10.69 60.52 -11.28
N GLN A 46 -10.30 61.05 -12.43
CA GLN A 46 -9.54 60.30 -13.43
C GLN A 46 -8.17 59.87 -12.88
N GLN A 47 -7.48 60.74 -12.13
CA GLN A 47 -6.20 60.41 -11.51
C GLN A 47 -6.35 59.35 -10.42
N ILE A 48 -7.43 59.39 -9.64
CA ILE A 48 -7.76 58.35 -8.65
C ILE A 48 -7.99 57.00 -9.33
N GLU A 49 -8.78 56.95 -10.40
CA GLU A 49 -9.04 55.72 -11.14
C GLU A 49 -7.76 55.16 -11.79
N LEU A 50 -6.90 56.02 -12.34
CA LEU A 50 -5.63 55.59 -12.90
C LEU A 50 -4.69 55.02 -11.83
N ASN A 51 -4.61 55.66 -10.65
CA ASN A 51 -3.81 55.16 -9.54
C ASN A 51 -4.35 53.84 -8.99
N LYS A 52 -5.67 53.65 -8.93
CA LYS A 52 -6.27 52.36 -8.57
C LYS A 52 -5.90 51.27 -9.57
N ALA A 53 -6.03 51.56 -10.88
CA ALA A 53 -5.67 50.62 -11.93
C ALA A 53 -4.18 50.24 -11.87
N LEU A 54 -3.30 51.22 -11.61
CA LEU A 54 -1.86 50.99 -11.43
C LEU A 54 -1.57 50.12 -10.21
N ALA A 55 -2.23 50.38 -9.07
CA ALA A 55 -2.08 49.59 -7.85
C ALA A 55 -2.48 48.12 -8.09
N ILE A 56 -3.63 47.90 -8.74
CA ILE A 56 -4.10 46.54 -9.11
C ILE A 56 -3.12 45.86 -10.06
N SER A 57 -2.54 46.60 -11.02
CA SER A 57 -1.57 46.04 -11.95
C SER A 57 -0.27 45.65 -11.25
N ASN A 58 0.22 46.47 -10.32
CA ASN A 58 1.42 46.16 -9.54
C ASN A 58 1.20 44.93 -8.64
N GLU A 59 0.06 44.85 -7.96
CA GLU A 59 -0.30 43.69 -7.14
C GLU A 59 -0.34 42.39 -7.97
N LYS A 60 -0.89 42.45 -9.20
CA LYS A 60 -0.88 41.32 -10.12
C LYS A 60 0.54 40.92 -10.54
N SER A 61 1.40 41.90 -10.85
CA SER A 61 2.80 41.65 -11.19
C SER A 61 3.57 41.00 -10.03
N ASP A 62 3.36 41.48 -8.80
CA ASP A 62 3.97 40.92 -7.61
C ASP A 62 3.50 39.48 -7.35
N ASN A 63 2.19 39.22 -7.53
CA ASN A 63 1.63 37.89 -7.41
C ASN A 63 2.19 36.93 -8.47
N LEU A 64 2.31 37.39 -9.73
CA LEU A 64 2.93 36.62 -10.80
C LEU A 64 4.40 36.32 -10.52
N ALA A 65 5.17 37.30 -10.04
CA ALA A 65 6.57 37.10 -9.66
C ALA A 65 6.72 36.07 -8.54
N ASN A 66 5.89 36.14 -7.50
CA ASN A 66 5.86 35.15 -6.43
C ASN A 66 5.50 33.75 -6.95
N ARG A 67 4.56 33.66 -7.88
CA ARG A 67 4.16 32.38 -8.46
C ARG A 67 5.23 31.79 -9.37
N MET A 68 5.97 32.61 -10.10
CA MET A 68 7.13 32.17 -10.88
C MET A 68 8.21 31.60 -9.96
N ASP A 69 8.54 32.31 -8.87
CA ASP A 69 9.53 31.85 -7.89
C ASP A 69 9.10 30.56 -7.16
N GLN A 70 7.79 30.37 -6.92
CA GLN A 70 7.26 29.11 -6.41
C GLN A 70 7.39 27.97 -7.43
N LEU A 71 7.08 28.23 -8.71
CA LEU A 71 7.21 27.24 -9.78
C LEU A 71 8.66 26.85 -10.03
N ASP A 72 9.60 27.80 -9.99
CA ASP A 72 11.03 27.52 -10.13
C ASP A 72 11.53 26.64 -8.97
N ARG A 73 11.09 26.92 -7.73
CA ARG A 73 11.40 26.05 -6.57
C ARG A 73 10.81 24.65 -6.70
N GLN A 74 9.60 24.52 -7.25
CA GLN A 74 9.00 23.21 -7.53
C GLN A 74 9.75 22.45 -8.61
N LEU A 75 10.17 23.14 -9.67
CA LEU A 75 10.94 22.56 -10.77
C LEU A 75 12.31 22.07 -10.31
N GLU A 76 13.00 22.83 -9.45
CA GLU A 76 14.27 22.44 -8.87
C GLU A 76 14.11 21.17 -8.02
N LYS A 77 13.06 21.12 -7.19
CA LYS A 77 12.74 19.93 -6.38
C LYS A 77 12.41 18.71 -7.23
N GLU A 78 11.65 18.86 -8.31
CA GLU A 78 11.38 17.75 -9.23
C GLU A 78 12.65 17.25 -9.92
N ARG A 79 13.55 18.16 -10.30
CA ARG A 79 14.85 17.78 -10.90
C ARG A 79 15.72 17.01 -9.91
N GLU A 80 15.76 17.41 -8.64
CA GLU A 80 16.47 16.70 -7.59
C GLU A 80 15.90 15.28 -7.39
N LEU A 81 14.58 15.16 -7.25
CA LEU A 81 13.90 13.87 -7.10
C LEU A 81 14.13 12.94 -8.31
N LYS A 82 14.08 13.50 -9.53
CA LYS A 82 14.37 12.74 -10.75
C LYS A 82 15.81 12.25 -10.76
N HIS A 83 16.77 13.10 -10.39
CA HIS A 83 18.17 12.73 -10.35
C HIS A 83 18.47 11.65 -9.29
N GLU A 84 17.80 11.71 -8.15
CA GLU A 84 17.87 10.67 -7.12
C GLU A 84 17.29 9.34 -7.61
N ALA A 85 16.14 9.37 -8.28
CA ALA A 85 15.53 8.19 -8.88
C ALA A 85 16.43 7.56 -9.97
N GLU A 86 17.06 8.36 -10.82
CA GLU A 86 18.02 7.89 -11.84
C GLU A 86 19.24 7.22 -11.19
N LYS A 87 19.78 7.80 -10.11
CA LYS A 87 20.88 7.17 -9.34
C LYS A 87 20.46 5.82 -8.75
N LEU A 88 19.26 5.74 -8.18
CA LEU A 88 18.74 4.50 -7.61
C LEU A 88 18.56 3.43 -8.70
N LEU A 89 18.02 3.80 -9.86
CA LEU A 89 17.90 2.89 -11.00
C LEU A 89 19.25 2.32 -11.44
N VAL A 90 20.26 3.16 -11.60
CA VAL A 90 21.61 2.72 -11.97
C VAL A 90 22.20 1.77 -10.92
N SER A 91 21.99 2.06 -9.63
CA SER A 91 22.43 1.18 -8.54
C SER A 91 21.74 -0.19 -8.60
N ARG A 92 20.42 -0.20 -8.85
CA ARG A 92 19.63 -1.44 -8.95
C ARG A 92 20.00 -2.28 -10.16
N ASP A 93 20.26 -1.66 -11.30
CA ASP A 93 20.73 -2.36 -12.49
C ASP A 93 22.10 -3.01 -12.25
N SER A 94 23.01 -2.32 -11.55
CA SER A 94 24.30 -2.89 -11.16
C SER A 94 24.14 -4.09 -10.22
N GLU A 95 23.27 -3.99 -9.20
CA GLU A 95 22.94 -5.10 -8.30
C GLU A 95 22.37 -6.30 -9.07
N LEU A 96 21.46 -6.08 -10.01
CA LEU A 96 20.86 -7.13 -10.83
C LEU A 96 21.89 -7.82 -11.72
N ILE A 97 22.82 -7.07 -12.31
CA ILE A 97 23.92 -7.65 -13.10
C ILE A 97 24.81 -8.51 -12.21
N ASN A 98 25.20 -8.01 -11.03
CA ASN A 98 26.02 -8.76 -10.09
C ASN A 98 25.33 -10.05 -9.62
N LEU A 99 24.04 -9.97 -9.28
CA LEU A 99 23.25 -11.11 -8.83
C LEU A 99 23.11 -12.16 -9.94
N LYS A 100 22.86 -11.74 -11.19
CA LYS A 100 22.84 -12.66 -12.34
C LYS A 100 24.17 -13.37 -12.54
N GLN A 101 25.29 -12.65 -12.42
CA GLN A 101 26.62 -13.24 -12.54
C GLN A 101 26.88 -14.27 -11.44
N ARG A 102 26.56 -13.96 -10.18
CA ARG A 102 26.68 -14.90 -9.06
C ARG A 102 25.84 -16.16 -9.26
N LEU A 103 24.61 -16.00 -9.76
CA LEU A 103 23.72 -17.13 -10.02
C LEU A 103 24.29 -18.06 -11.10
N GLU A 104 24.90 -17.48 -12.13
CA GLU A 104 25.55 -18.26 -13.20
C GLU A 104 26.81 -18.98 -12.71
N GLU A 105 27.59 -18.35 -11.82
CA GLU A 105 28.75 -18.96 -11.16
C GLU A 105 28.34 -20.11 -10.21
N GLU A 106 27.31 -19.89 -9.39
CA GLU A 106 26.70 -20.92 -8.53
C GLU A 106 26.23 -22.13 -9.35
N LYS A 107 25.54 -21.88 -10.47
CA LYS A 107 25.08 -22.94 -11.36
C LYS A 107 26.24 -23.77 -11.92
N LYS A 108 27.31 -23.13 -12.39
CA LYS A 108 28.52 -23.83 -12.86
C LYS A 108 29.19 -24.63 -11.74
N ASN A 109 29.23 -24.09 -10.52
CA ASN A 109 29.78 -24.80 -9.37
C ASN A 109 28.96 -26.06 -9.04
N LEU A 110 27.62 -25.96 -9.09
CA LEU A 110 26.73 -27.11 -8.88
C LEU A 110 26.94 -28.19 -9.95
N GLU A 111 27.02 -27.80 -11.23
CA GLU A 111 27.32 -28.72 -12.34
C GLU A 111 28.68 -29.40 -12.14
N ALA A 112 29.71 -28.67 -11.72
CA ALA A 112 31.04 -29.23 -11.44
C ALA A 112 31.04 -30.17 -10.23
N ILE A 113 30.33 -29.84 -9.15
CA ILE A 113 30.17 -30.70 -7.98
C ILE A 113 29.46 -32.00 -8.37
N GLN A 114 28.43 -31.91 -9.22
CA GLN A 114 27.68 -33.07 -9.69
C GLN A 114 28.56 -33.99 -10.53
N GLU A 115 29.32 -33.46 -11.49
CA GLU A 115 30.22 -34.26 -12.33
C GLU A 115 31.32 -34.91 -11.50
N ARG A 116 31.91 -34.16 -10.55
CA ARG A 116 32.89 -34.72 -9.61
C ARG A 116 32.28 -35.84 -8.77
N SER A 117 31.06 -35.66 -8.28
CA SER A 117 30.36 -36.67 -7.48
C SER A 117 30.07 -37.93 -8.30
N ARG A 118 29.75 -37.79 -9.60
CA ARG A 118 29.56 -38.92 -10.52
C ARG A 118 30.86 -39.70 -10.71
N VAL A 119 31.97 -39.02 -10.98
CA VAL A 119 33.29 -39.66 -11.17
C VAL A 119 33.76 -40.35 -9.89
N GLU A 120 33.60 -39.72 -8.72
CA GLU A 120 33.94 -40.33 -7.44
C GLU A 120 33.08 -41.56 -7.17
N PHE A 121 31.79 -41.51 -7.49
CA PHE A 121 30.90 -42.66 -7.37
C PHE A 121 31.32 -43.81 -8.28
N GLU A 122 31.63 -43.55 -9.55
CA GLU A 122 32.15 -44.56 -10.48
C GLU A 122 33.44 -45.19 -9.96
N ASN A 123 34.37 -44.38 -9.45
CA ASN A 123 35.63 -44.87 -8.88
C ASN A 123 35.42 -45.73 -7.63
N VAL A 124 34.51 -45.33 -6.74
CA VAL A 124 34.14 -46.11 -5.54
C VAL A 124 33.48 -47.42 -5.95
N ALA A 125 32.53 -47.39 -6.89
CA ALA A 125 31.90 -48.59 -7.43
C ALA A 125 32.93 -49.53 -8.06
N HIS A 126 33.86 -49.02 -8.86
CA HIS A 126 34.95 -49.80 -9.44
C HIS A 126 35.87 -50.41 -8.39
N ARG A 127 36.21 -49.68 -7.31
CA ARG A 127 36.99 -50.20 -6.18
C ARG A 127 36.25 -51.30 -5.44
N ILE A 128 34.99 -51.09 -5.09
CA ILE A 128 34.16 -52.09 -4.39
C ILE A 128 34.05 -53.36 -5.24
N LEU A 129 33.75 -53.23 -6.53
CA LEU A 129 33.68 -54.36 -7.46
C LEU A 129 35.02 -55.09 -7.55
N LYS A 130 36.14 -54.36 -7.72
CA LYS A 130 37.48 -54.98 -7.84
C LYS A 130 37.94 -55.66 -6.55
N GLN A 131 37.64 -55.05 -5.39
CA GLN A 131 37.96 -55.59 -4.07
C GLN A 131 37.12 -56.83 -3.75
N GLN A 132 35.81 -56.83 -4.09
CA GLN A 132 34.99 -58.02 -4.01
C GLN A 132 35.42 -59.11 -5.01
N THR A 133 35.95 -58.76 -6.18
CA THR A 133 36.40 -59.76 -7.17
C THR A 133 37.72 -60.44 -6.74
N ALA A 134 38.64 -59.70 -6.11
CA ALA A 134 39.91 -60.25 -5.62
C ALA A 134 39.73 -61.31 -4.52
N ASP A 135 38.77 -61.11 -3.62
CA ASP A 135 38.43 -62.05 -2.54
C ASP A 135 37.61 -63.27 -3.02
N PHE A 136 37.14 -63.27 -4.28
CA PHE A 136 36.15 -64.25 -4.77
C PHE A 136 36.67 -65.17 -5.90
N THR A 137 37.95 -65.06 -6.28
CA THR A 137 38.54 -65.73 -7.46
C THR A 137 38.69 -67.26 -7.37
N ILE A 138 38.10 -67.94 -6.40
CA ILE A 138 38.25 -69.40 -6.24
C ILE A 138 37.07 -70.23 -6.79
N THR A 139 35.86 -69.71 -7.10
CA THR A 139 34.76 -70.67 -7.40
C THR A 139 33.62 -70.32 -8.39
N SER A 140 33.46 -69.16 -9.03
CA SER A 140 32.24 -69.00 -9.89
C SER A 140 32.35 -68.09 -11.11
N GLN A 141 32.80 -68.67 -12.22
CA GLN A 141 32.73 -68.07 -13.55
C GLN A 141 31.33 -68.19 -14.19
N LYS A 142 30.47 -69.10 -13.71
CA LYS A 142 29.12 -69.35 -14.27
C LYS A 142 27.99 -68.53 -13.64
N GLY A 143 28.14 -68.04 -12.41
CA GLY A 143 27.12 -67.22 -11.73
C GLY A 143 27.20 -65.71 -12.03
N LEU A 144 28.33 -65.24 -12.60
CA LEU A 144 28.57 -63.81 -12.85
C LEU A 144 27.67 -63.20 -13.94
N GLN A 145 27.32 -63.97 -14.97
CA GLN A 145 26.47 -63.49 -16.07
C GLN A 145 25.03 -63.22 -15.58
N ASP A 146 24.51 -64.12 -14.73
CA ASP A 146 23.15 -64.05 -14.19
C ASP A 146 23.00 -62.95 -13.12
N ILE A 147 24.09 -62.53 -12.48
CA ILE A 147 24.09 -61.46 -11.46
C ILE A 147 24.36 -60.09 -12.09
N LEU A 148 25.24 -60.01 -13.09
CA LEU A 148 25.61 -58.73 -13.74
C LEU A 148 24.56 -58.22 -14.73
N THR A 149 23.74 -59.11 -15.31
CA THR A 149 22.66 -58.72 -16.22
C THR A 149 21.58 -57.89 -15.52
N PRO A 150 21.02 -58.33 -14.36
CA PRO A 150 20.09 -57.50 -13.58
C PRO A 150 20.69 -56.17 -13.13
N LEU A 151 21.99 -56.12 -12.80
CA LEU A 151 22.65 -54.88 -12.39
C LEU A 151 22.74 -53.87 -13.54
N ARG A 152 23.05 -54.34 -14.76
CA ARG A 152 23.10 -53.50 -15.96
C ARG A 152 21.73 -52.95 -16.33
N GLU A 153 20.70 -53.79 -16.26
CA GLU A 153 19.31 -53.37 -16.49
C GLU A 153 18.87 -52.36 -15.42
N ARG A 154 19.18 -52.59 -14.14
CA ARG A 154 18.89 -51.65 -13.04
C ARG A 154 19.59 -50.30 -13.21
N ILE A 155 20.83 -50.29 -13.73
CA ILE A 155 21.57 -49.05 -13.99
C ILE A 155 20.96 -48.29 -15.17
N GLN A 156 20.57 -48.97 -16.25
CA GLN A 156 19.85 -48.32 -17.37
C GLN A 156 18.47 -47.81 -16.96
N ASP A 157 17.75 -48.54 -16.12
CA ASP A 157 16.47 -48.10 -15.56
C ASP A 157 16.66 -46.91 -14.62
N PHE A 158 17.75 -46.89 -13.85
CA PHE A 158 18.10 -45.76 -12.99
C PHE A 158 18.46 -44.53 -13.81
N GLU A 159 19.27 -44.66 -14.85
CA GLU A 159 19.64 -43.58 -15.78
C GLU A 159 18.39 -42.97 -16.43
N LYS A 160 17.50 -43.81 -16.99
CA LYS A 160 16.20 -43.36 -17.51
C LYS A 160 15.35 -42.67 -16.46
N LYS A 161 15.34 -43.16 -15.22
CA LYS A 161 14.53 -42.58 -14.14
C LYS A 161 15.10 -41.25 -13.68
N VAL A 162 16.42 -41.07 -13.70
CA VAL A 162 17.09 -39.80 -13.41
C VAL A 162 16.77 -38.78 -14.50
N ASP A 163 16.89 -39.14 -15.78
CA ASP A 163 16.54 -38.25 -16.90
C ASP A 163 15.06 -37.84 -16.87
N LEU A 164 14.16 -38.80 -16.65
CA LEU A 164 12.73 -38.52 -16.48
C LEU A 164 12.44 -37.63 -15.27
N THR A 165 13.18 -37.81 -14.16
CA THR A 165 13.02 -36.97 -12.97
C THR A 165 13.58 -35.57 -13.21
N TYR A 166 14.61 -35.43 -14.04
CA TYR A 166 15.20 -34.15 -14.41
C TYR A 166 14.28 -33.35 -15.34
N GLU A 167 13.72 -33.99 -16.38
CA GLU A 167 12.70 -33.38 -17.25
C GLU A 167 11.44 -32.99 -16.45
N LYS A 168 10.98 -33.88 -15.57
CA LYS A 168 9.83 -33.60 -14.71
C LYS A 168 10.11 -32.47 -13.73
N GLY A 169 11.32 -32.43 -13.15
CA GLY A 169 11.76 -31.35 -12.27
C GLY A 169 11.84 -29.99 -12.98
N LEU A 170 12.38 -29.92 -14.20
CA LEU A 170 12.41 -28.69 -15.01
C LEU A 170 11.00 -28.20 -15.38
N LYS A 171 10.09 -29.14 -15.65
CA LYS A 171 8.69 -28.84 -15.93
C LYS A 171 7.97 -28.34 -14.69
N ASP A 172 8.10 -29.02 -13.56
CA ASP A 172 7.55 -28.62 -12.27
C ASP A 172 8.09 -27.23 -11.85
N GLN A 173 9.36 -26.94 -12.13
CA GLN A 173 9.96 -25.63 -11.83
C GLN A 173 9.41 -24.52 -12.74
N SER A 174 9.13 -24.83 -14.00
CA SER A 174 8.50 -23.89 -14.94
C SER A 174 7.03 -23.65 -14.63
N ASP A 175 6.30 -24.71 -14.27
CA ASP A 175 4.91 -24.66 -13.83
C ASP A 175 4.81 -23.89 -12.51
N LEU A 176 5.71 -24.15 -11.54
CA LEU A 176 5.81 -23.39 -10.29
C LEU A 176 6.10 -21.91 -10.57
N LYS A 177 7.01 -21.58 -11.49
CA LYS A 177 7.30 -20.18 -11.87
C LYS A 177 6.07 -19.50 -12.48
N ALA A 178 5.31 -20.21 -13.30
CA ALA A 178 4.06 -19.71 -13.88
C ALA A 178 2.99 -19.51 -12.79
N GLU A 179 2.89 -20.43 -11.83
CA GLU A 179 2.02 -20.31 -10.65
C GLU A 179 2.44 -19.12 -9.78
N LEU A 180 3.74 -18.91 -9.58
CA LEU A 180 4.31 -17.80 -8.82
C LEU A 180 4.06 -16.44 -9.48
N LEU A 181 4.13 -16.38 -10.81
CA LEU A 181 3.76 -15.19 -11.58
C LEU A 181 2.25 -14.92 -11.49
N LYS A 182 1.40 -15.96 -11.55
CA LYS A 182 -0.04 -15.80 -11.29
C LYS A 182 -0.32 -15.33 -9.88
N ILE A 183 0.35 -15.87 -8.87
CA ILE A 183 0.23 -15.44 -7.47
C ILE A 183 0.69 -13.98 -7.33
N TYR A 184 1.78 -13.59 -7.99
CA TYR A 184 2.25 -12.21 -8.01
C TYR A 184 1.22 -11.26 -8.62
N ASP A 185 0.67 -11.57 -9.80
CA ASP A 185 -0.38 -10.77 -10.44
C ASP A 185 -1.67 -10.72 -9.60
N LEU A 186 -2.03 -11.85 -8.97
CA LEU A 186 -3.16 -11.93 -8.04
C LEU A 186 -2.91 -11.05 -6.83
N SER A 187 -1.69 -11.03 -6.29
CA SER A 187 -1.27 -10.24 -5.14
C SER A 187 -1.29 -8.73 -5.44
N VAL A 188 -0.84 -8.32 -6.64
CA VAL A 188 -0.94 -6.92 -7.11
C VAL A 188 -2.41 -6.50 -7.25
N THR A 189 -3.27 -7.37 -7.77
CA THR A 189 -4.70 -7.10 -7.92
C THR A 189 -5.39 -7.06 -6.55
N LEU A 190 -5.04 -7.97 -5.65
CA LEU A 190 -5.52 -8.03 -4.27
C LEU A 190 -5.04 -6.83 -3.45
N ASP A 191 -3.83 -6.29 -3.65
CA ASP A 191 -3.38 -5.06 -3.01
C ASP A 191 -4.23 -3.87 -3.44
N LYS A 192 -4.60 -3.81 -4.72
CA LYS A 192 -5.47 -2.76 -5.28
C LYS A 192 -6.91 -2.89 -4.78
N ASP A 193 -7.46 -4.10 -4.75
CA ASP A 193 -8.80 -4.38 -4.24
C ASP A 193 -8.87 -4.22 -2.73
N ALA A 194 -7.81 -4.61 -2.01
CA ALA A 194 -7.65 -4.35 -0.58
C ALA A 194 -7.57 -2.86 -0.32
N LYS A 195 -6.83 -2.05 -1.09
CA LYS A 195 -6.82 -0.58 -0.97
C LYS A 195 -8.21 0.02 -1.18
N ASN A 196 -8.93 -0.41 -2.22
CA ASN A 196 -10.28 0.09 -2.53
C ASN A 196 -11.29 -0.28 -1.45
N LEU A 197 -11.25 -1.53 -1.00
CA LEU A 197 -12.10 -2.06 0.06
C LEU A 197 -11.76 -1.43 1.42
N THR A 198 -10.48 -1.27 1.72
CA THR A 198 -9.99 -0.64 2.94
C THR A 198 -10.46 0.81 3.02
N ASN A 199 -10.43 1.54 1.90
CA ASN A 199 -11.00 2.87 1.80
C ASN A 199 -12.53 2.88 1.98
N ALA A 200 -13.22 1.83 1.56
CA ALA A 200 -14.66 1.66 1.78
C ALA A 200 -15.02 1.27 3.23
N LEU A 201 -14.14 0.55 3.93
CA LEU A 201 -14.34 0.07 5.31
C LEU A 201 -13.79 1.03 6.39
N LYS A 202 -13.02 2.05 6.02
CA LYS A 202 -12.33 3.01 6.91
C LYS A 202 -13.24 3.78 7.88
N SER A 203 -14.56 3.81 7.65
CA SER A 203 -15.50 4.67 8.39
C SER A 203 -16.41 3.95 9.41
N ASP A 204 -16.45 2.62 9.44
CA ASP A 204 -17.38 1.91 10.33
C ASP A 204 -16.80 0.58 10.83
N SER A 205 -16.30 0.59 12.07
CA SER A 205 -15.76 -0.59 12.77
C SER A 205 -16.75 -1.77 12.83
N LYS A 206 -18.07 -1.49 12.78
CA LYS A 206 -19.11 -2.51 12.76
C LYS A 206 -19.24 -3.18 11.39
N ARG A 207 -19.05 -2.43 10.30
CA ARG A 207 -19.04 -2.98 8.93
C ARG A 207 -17.80 -3.83 8.68
N GLN A 208 -16.66 -3.44 9.23
CA GLN A 208 -15.43 -4.22 9.13
C GLN A 208 -15.56 -5.58 9.84
N GLY A 209 -16.18 -5.60 11.03
CA GLY A 209 -16.49 -6.85 11.73
C GLY A 209 -17.42 -7.76 10.92
N ASN A 210 -18.57 -7.22 10.48
CA ASN A 210 -19.53 -7.98 9.67
C ASN A 210 -18.92 -8.49 8.35
N TRP A 211 -18.01 -7.73 7.73
CA TRP A 211 -17.33 -8.15 6.51
C TRP A 211 -16.33 -9.29 6.76
N GLY A 212 -15.62 -9.25 7.89
CA GLY A 212 -14.75 -10.34 8.34
C GLY A 212 -15.53 -11.64 8.55
N GLU A 213 -16.71 -11.56 9.18
CA GLU A 213 -17.61 -12.71 9.37
C GLU A 213 -18.08 -13.31 8.03
N ILE A 214 -18.48 -12.47 7.07
CA ILE A 214 -18.91 -12.92 5.74
C ILE A 214 -17.78 -13.64 4.98
N ILE A 215 -16.54 -13.16 5.11
CA ILE A 215 -15.40 -13.85 4.47
C ILE A 215 -15.12 -15.16 5.15
N LEU A 216 -15.12 -15.19 6.49
CA LEU A 216 -14.90 -16.41 7.23
C LEU A 216 -15.93 -17.48 6.84
N GLU A 217 -17.21 -17.12 6.75
CA GLU A 217 -18.28 -17.98 6.27
C GLU A 217 -17.98 -18.53 4.85
N ARG A 218 -17.61 -17.65 3.90
CA ARG A 218 -17.26 -18.07 2.53
C ARG A 218 -16.05 -18.99 2.46
N VAL A 219 -15.04 -18.77 3.30
CA VAL A 219 -13.85 -19.63 3.36
C VAL A 219 -14.25 -21.02 3.83
N LEU A 220 -15.08 -21.11 4.88
CA LEU A 220 -15.57 -22.38 5.41
C LEU A 220 -16.42 -23.15 4.38
N GLU A 221 -17.35 -22.46 3.72
CA GLU A 221 -18.17 -23.05 2.65
C GLU A 221 -17.31 -23.59 1.49
N ARG A 222 -16.30 -22.83 1.06
CA ARG A 222 -15.37 -23.25 0.00
C ARG A 222 -14.47 -24.41 0.40
N SER A 223 -14.15 -24.54 1.68
CA SER A 223 -13.47 -25.71 2.24
C SER A 223 -14.35 -26.96 2.26
N GLY A 224 -15.63 -26.84 1.87
CA GLY A 224 -16.59 -27.93 1.81
C GLY A 224 -17.41 -28.10 3.09
N LEU A 225 -17.30 -27.16 4.05
CA LEU A 225 -18.03 -27.23 5.30
C LEU A 225 -19.48 -26.75 5.13
N ILE A 226 -20.42 -27.47 5.73
CA ILE A 226 -21.86 -27.17 5.69
C ILE A 226 -22.29 -26.42 6.96
N LYS A 227 -22.92 -25.26 6.77
CA LYS A 227 -23.48 -24.43 7.85
C LYS A 227 -24.54 -25.19 8.64
N ASP A 228 -24.58 -24.99 9.96
CA ASP A 228 -25.51 -25.61 10.91
C ASP A 228 -25.39 -27.14 11.02
N GLN A 229 -24.37 -27.73 10.38
CA GLN A 229 -24.04 -29.15 10.47
C GLN A 229 -22.59 -29.34 10.95
N GLU A 230 -21.65 -28.76 10.20
CA GLU A 230 -20.21 -28.89 10.42
C GLU A 230 -19.59 -27.62 11.00
N TYR A 231 -20.23 -26.46 10.84
CA TYR A 231 -19.85 -25.24 11.56
C TYR A 231 -21.08 -24.43 11.99
N TYR A 232 -20.94 -23.72 13.11
CA TYR A 232 -21.98 -22.89 13.71
C TYR A 232 -21.45 -21.47 13.91
N LEU A 233 -22.22 -20.47 13.47
CA LEU A 233 -21.94 -19.05 13.68
C LEU A 233 -22.61 -18.57 14.98
N GLN A 234 -21.95 -17.67 15.72
CA GLN A 234 -22.52 -16.99 16.90
C GLN A 234 -23.03 -17.94 17.99
N PHE A 235 -22.33 -19.07 18.20
CA PHE A 235 -22.68 -20.04 19.23
C PHE A 235 -22.52 -19.40 20.62
N SER A 236 -23.58 -19.42 21.44
CA SER A 236 -23.55 -18.88 22.79
C SER A 236 -23.59 -20.02 23.79
N THR A 237 -22.55 -20.14 24.60
CA THR A 237 -22.50 -21.12 25.69
C THR A 237 -22.04 -20.48 27.00
N LYS A 238 -22.18 -21.18 28.10
CA LYS A 238 -21.72 -20.73 29.42
C LYS A 238 -20.38 -21.41 29.74
N ASN A 239 -19.46 -20.67 30.33
CA ASN A 239 -18.30 -21.28 30.96
C ASN A 239 -18.69 -21.92 32.31
N GLU A 240 -17.78 -22.67 32.93
CA GLU A 240 -18.00 -23.31 34.24
C GLU A 240 -18.39 -22.33 35.37
N GLN A 241 -18.09 -21.05 35.21
CA GLN A 241 -18.40 -19.98 36.17
C GLN A 241 -19.74 -19.27 35.86
N GLY A 242 -20.49 -19.74 34.85
CA GLY A 242 -21.79 -19.19 34.46
C GLY A 242 -21.75 -17.94 33.59
N ALA A 243 -20.57 -17.45 33.20
CA ALA A 243 -20.41 -16.34 32.27
C ALA A 243 -20.74 -16.79 30.84
N ILE A 244 -21.54 -15.99 30.14
CA ILE A 244 -21.90 -16.25 28.74
C ILE A 244 -20.71 -15.89 27.87
N MET A 245 -20.19 -16.85 27.12
CA MET A 245 -19.17 -16.65 26.11
C MET A 245 -19.75 -16.94 24.73
N ARG A 246 -19.31 -16.14 23.76
CA ARG A 246 -19.80 -16.17 22.37
C ARG A 246 -18.60 -16.21 21.44
N PRO A 247 -18.07 -17.40 21.12
CA PRO A 247 -17.14 -17.54 20.00
C PRO A 247 -17.80 -17.12 18.68
N ASP A 248 -17.00 -16.57 17.77
CA ASP A 248 -17.49 -16.14 16.45
C ASP A 248 -17.93 -17.36 15.62
N VAL A 249 -17.08 -18.40 15.57
CA VAL A 249 -17.37 -19.67 14.86
C VAL A 249 -16.90 -20.87 15.66
N VAL A 250 -17.72 -21.93 15.65
CA VAL A 250 -17.37 -23.26 16.16
C VAL A 250 -17.48 -24.28 15.03
N ILE A 251 -16.39 -24.96 14.71
CA ILE A 251 -16.36 -26.07 13.74
C ILE A 251 -16.44 -27.39 14.50
N ARG A 252 -17.32 -28.29 14.07
CA ARG A 252 -17.42 -29.65 14.58
C ARG A 252 -16.48 -30.56 13.77
N LEU A 253 -15.55 -31.18 14.47
CA LEU A 253 -14.61 -32.15 13.93
C LEU A 253 -15.11 -33.58 14.25
N PRO A 254 -14.59 -34.61 13.54
CA PRO A 254 -14.82 -36.00 13.90
C PRO A 254 -14.45 -36.29 15.37
N GLU A 255 -15.01 -37.37 15.93
CA GLU A 255 -14.82 -37.76 17.34
C GLU A 255 -15.38 -36.76 18.37
N ASP A 256 -16.44 -36.03 18.00
CA ASP A 256 -17.08 -34.99 18.82
C ASP A 256 -16.12 -33.89 19.30
N LYS A 257 -15.03 -33.67 18.55
CA LYS A 257 -14.10 -32.56 18.80
C LYS A 257 -14.65 -31.26 18.20
N HIS A 258 -14.22 -30.14 18.75
CA HIS A 258 -14.68 -28.82 18.34
C HIS A 258 -13.49 -27.88 18.16
N LEU A 259 -13.53 -27.03 17.16
CA LEU A 259 -12.50 -26.03 16.90
C LEU A 259 -13.14 -24.65 16.97
N VAL A 260 -12.60 -23.79 17.83
CA VAL A 260 -13.09 -22.43 18.01
C VAL A 260 -12.25 -21.47 17.19
N ILE A 261 -12.93 -20.62 16.41
CA ILE A 261 -12.32 -19.51 15.67
C ILE A 261 -12.86 -18.20 16.26
N ASP A 262 -11.96 -17.32 16.69
CA ASP A 262 -12.27 -15.96 17.18
C ASP A 262 -11.37 -14.99 16.41
N SER A 263 -11.97 -14.02 15.72
CA SER A 263 -11.23 -13.22 14.75
C SER A 263 -11.61 -11.76 14.79
N LYS A 264 -10.86 -11.02 15.61
CA LYS A 264 -11.00 -9.57 15.63
C LYS A 264 -9.65 -8.89 15.61
N VAL A 265 -8.98 -8.93 14.46
CA VAL A 265 -7.79 -8.12 14.24
C VAL A 265 -8.18 -6.75 13.68
N SER A 266 -7.88 -5.69 14.43
CA SER A 266 -8.03 -4.32 13.93
C SER A 266 -7.07 -4.05 12.77
N LEU A 267 -7.63 -3.81 11.57
CA LEU A 267 -6.84 -3.47 10.38
C LEU A 267 -6.60 -1.96 10.22
N THR A 268 -6.92 -1.14 11.23
CA THR A 268 -6.78 0.32 11.14
C THR A 268 -5.31 0.73 10.92
N ALA A 269 -4.38 0.13 11.67
CA ALA A 269 -2.96 0.43 11.53
C ALA A 269 -2.40 -0.05 10.18
N TYR A 270 -2.82 -1.22 9.69
CA TYR A 270 -2.48 -1.69 8.35
C TYR A 270 -2.99 -0.74 7.25
N THR A 271 -4.23 -0.27 7.38
CA THR A 271 -4.83 0.70 6.46
C THR A 271 -4.00 1.98 6.35
N GLU A 272 -3.57 2.49 7.50
CA GLU A 272 -2.76 3.71 7.58
C GLU A 272 -1.33 3.47 7.12
N TYR A 273 -0.77 2.27 7.33
CA TYR A 273 0.50 1.85 6.75
C TYR A 273 0.48 1.92 5.22
N VAL A 274 -0.56 1.35 4.60
CA VAL A 274 -0.72 1.33 3.14
C VAL A 274 -0.96 2.72 2.58
N SER A 275 -1.63 3.60 3.34
CA SER A 275 -1.93 4.97 2.95
C SER A 275 -0.79 5.96 3.22
N ALA A 276 0.28 5.56 3.92
CA ALA A 276 1.36 6.46 4.30
C ALA A 276 2.29 6.76 3.11
N GLU A 277 2.43 8.05 2.79
CA GLU A 277 3.34 8.55 1.75
C GLU A 277 4.77 8.73 2.28
N GLU A 278 4.92 9.00 3.58
CA GLU A 278 6.21 9.20 4.22
C GLU A 278 6.73 7.92 4.90
N GLU A 279 8.01 7.60 4.67
CA GLU A 279 8.64 6.37 5.18
C GLU A 279 8.65 6.28 6.71
N HIS A 280 8.82 7.42 7.39
CA HIS A 280 8.78 7.49 8.85
C HIS A 280 7.40 7.12 9.41
N LEU A 281 6.34 7.55 8.71
CA LEU A 281 4.95 7.27 9.10
C LEU A 281 4.60 5.81 8.80
N ARG A 282 5.07 5.29 7.67
CA ARG A 282 4.93 3.87 7.29
C ARG A 282 5.56 2.96 8.34
N SER A 283 6.81 3.23 8.74
CA SER A 283 7.50 2.49 9.80
C SER A 283 6.76 2.53 11.14
N LYS A 284 6.17 3.68 11.50
CA LYS A 284 5.37 3.81 12.73
C LYS A 284 4.10 2.96 12.66
N LYS A 285 3.36 3.02 11.55
CA LYS A 285 2.11 2.27 11.37
C LYS A 285 2.32 0.76 11.29
N LEU A 286 3.46 0.32 10.77
CA LEU A 286 3.85 -1.08 10.84
C LEU A 286 3.98 -1.59 12.28
N ARG A 287 4.64 -0.81 13.16
CA ARG A 287 4.75 -1.17 14.58
C ARG A 287 3.40 -1.21 15.26
N GLU A 288 2.56 -0.20 15.03
CA GLU A 288 1.20 -0.15 15.56
C GLU A 288 0.35 -1.35 15.11
N HIS A 289 0.54 -1.84 13.89
CA HIS A 289 -0.10 -3.05 13.37
C HIS A 289 0.37 -4.32 14.10
N LEU A 290 1.69 -4.50 14.23
CA LEU A 290 2.27 -5.63 14.96
C LEU A 290 1.83 -5.66 16.43
N ASP A 291 1.85 -4.50 17.10
CA ASP A 291 1.44 -4.39 18.50
C ASP A 291 -0.06 -4.70 18.67
N SER A 292 -0.90 -4.29 17.71
CA SER A 292 -2.32 -4.64 17.73
C SER A 292 -2.54 -6.15 17.57
N ILE A 293 -1.78 -6.82 16.71
CA ILE A 293 -1.86 -8.28 16.54
C ILE A 293 -1.44 -8.98 17.83
N ARG A 294 -0.29 -8.61 18.41
CA ARG A 294 0.20 -9.22 19.66
C ARG A 294 -0.78 -9.05 20.81
N ARG A 295 -1.37 -7.85 20.95
CA ARG A 295 -2.42 -7.60 21.95
C ARG A 295 -3.60 -8.54 21.78
N HIS A 296 -4.05 -8.77 20.54
CA HIS A 296 -5.16 -9.68 20.29
C HIS A 296 -4.80 -11.15 20.51
N ILE A 297 -3.59 -11.58 20.14
CA ILE A 297 -3.09 -12.92 20.49
C ILE A 297 -3.16 -13.13 22.02
N LYS A 298 -2.73 -12.14 22.79
CA LYS A 298 -2.80 -12.18 24.25
C LYS A 298 -4.23 -12.17 24.79
N GLU A 299 -5.11 -11.33 24.24
CA GLU A 299 -6.53 -11.31 24.60
C GLU A 299 -7.22 -12.65 24.30
N LEU A 300 -6.83 -13.32 23.21
CA LEU A 300 -7.34 -14.63 22.82
C LEU A 300 -6.81 -15.75 23.73
N SER A 301 -5.53 -15.72 24.10
CA SER A 301 -4.97 -16.72 25.01
C SER A 301 -5.53 -16.62 26.43
N GLU A 302 -5.90 -15.42 26.87
CA GLU A 302 -6.61 -15.20 28.15
C GLU A 302 -8.06 -15.71 28.12
N LYS A 303 -8.70 -15.71 26.94
CA LYS A 303 -10.03 -16.29 26.74
C LYS A 303 -9.92 -17.81 26.63
N ARG A 304 -9.91 -18.46 27.79
CA ARG A 304 -9.88 -19.91 27.97
C ARG A 304 -11.15 -20.62 27.46
N TYR A 305 -11.26 -20.76 26.13
CA TYR A 305 -12.36 -21.47 25.46
C TYR A 305 -12.37 -22.99 25.72
N ASP A 306 -11.26 -23.54 26.24
CA ASP A 306 -11.10 -24.91 26.77
C ASP A 306 -12.07 -25.24 27.91
N GLN A 307 -12.59 -24.24 28.63
CA GLN A 307 -13.53 -24.41 29.76
C GLN A 307 -15.01 -24.28 29.37
N LEU A 308 -15.34 -24.31 28.08
CA LEU A 308 -16.72 -24.16 27.66
C LEU A 308 -17.50 -25.47 27.88
N LEU A 309 -18.58 -25.39 28.67
CA LEU A 309 -19.48 -26.52 28.87
C LEU A 309 -20.10 -26.94 27.53
N GLY A 310 -19.91 -28.21 27.17
CA GLY A 310 -20.47 -28.83 25.96
C GLY A 310 -19.61 -28.74 24.70
N ILE A 311 -18.38 -28.23 24.80
CA ILE A 311 -17.42 -28.17 23.70
C ILE A 311 -16.19 -28.99 24.08
N ASN A 312 -15.86 -30.01 23.29
CA ASN A 312 -14.61 -30.77 23.43
C ASN A 312 -13.55 -30.16 22.49
N SER A 313 -12.99 -29.00 22.85
CA SER A 313 -11.99 -28.32 22.04
C SER A 313 -10.56 -28.65 22.47
N PRO A 314 -9.60 -28.70 21.54
CA PRO A 314 -8.18 -28.67 21.88
C PRO A 314 -7.77 -27.41 22.67
N ASP A 315 -6.61 -27.43 23.33
CA ASP A 315 -6.00 -26.28 24.05
C ASP A 315 -5.47 -25.17 23.12
N PHE A 316 -6.10 -24.94 21.96
CA PHE A 316 -5.73 -23.85 21.06
C PHE A 316 -6.93 -23.23 20.36
N VAL A 317 -6.81 -21.94 20.05
CA VAL A 317 -7.82 -21.12 19.38
C VAL A 317 -7.25 -20.64 18.06
N LEU A 318 -8.06 -20.63 17.00
CA LEU A 318 -7.62 -20.07 15.73
C LEU A 318 -8.00 -18.58 15.64
N MET A 319 -6.98 -17.75 15.44
CA MET A 319 -7.17 -16.36 15.06
C MET A 319 -7.30 -16.25 13.55
N PHE A 320 -8.44 -15.79 13.05
CA PHE A 320 -8.62 -15.52 11.63
C PHE A 320 -8.31 -14.04 11.30
N MET A 321 -7.63 -13.81 10.18
CA MET A 321 -7.34 -12.47 9.65
C MET A 321 -7.86 -12.37 8.21
N PRO A 322 -8.84 -11.49 7.93
CA PRO A 322 -9.54 -11.49 6.64
C PRO A 322 -8.73 -10.86 5.49
N VAL A 323 -7.59 -10.24 5.79
CA VAL A 323 -6.74 -9.58 4.79
C VAL A 323 -5.37 -10.23 4.80
N GLU A 324 -5.16 -11.13 3.83
CA GLU A 324 -3.91 -11.88 3.67
C GLU A 324 -2.66 -10.97 3.54
N PRO A 325 -2.67 -9.87 2.75
CA PRO A 325 -1.52 -8.97 2.70
C PRO A 325 -1.14 -8.36 4.07
N ALA A 326 -2.12 -8.13 4.95
CA ALA A 326 -1.87 -7.62 6.29
C ALA A 326 -1.20 -8.66 7.18
N PHE A 327 -1.53 -9.95 6.99
CA PHE A 327 -0.89 -11.08 7.66
C PHE A 327 0.53 -11.29 7.13
N ALA A 328 0.70 -11.34 5.80
CA ALA A 328 2.00 -11.52 5.17
C ALA A 328 2.99 -10.42 5.59
N LEU A 329 2.54 -9.16 5.64
CA LEU A 329 3.34 -8.03 6.12
C LEU A 329 3.77 -8.23 7.59
N ALA A 330 2.87 -8.72 8.45
CA ALA A 330 3.18 -8.93 9.85
C ALA A 330 4.23 -10.03 10.05
N VAL A 331 4.10 -11.16 9.37
CA VAL A 331 5.05 -12.29 9.43
C VAL A 331 6.40 -11.92 8.82
N GLN A 332 6.41 -11.11 7.75
CA GLN A 332 7.64 -10.65 7.13
C GLN A 332 8.39 -9.64 8.01
N ALA A 333 7.66 -8.77 8.73
CA ALA A 333 8.25 -7.77 9.60
C ALA A 333 8.70 -8.34 10.97
N ASP A 334 8.02 -9.38 11.45
CA ASP A 334 8.33 -10.05 12.71
C ASP A 334 8.23 -11.58 12.55
N HIS A 335 9.39 -12.21 12.34
CA HIS A 335 9.50 -13.67 12.18
C HIS A 335 9.23 -14.43 13.48
N GLU A 336 9.29 -13.78 14.65
CA GLU A 336 8.98 -14.42 15.94
C GLU A 336 7.48 -14.40 16.25
N LEU A 337 6.67 -13.65 15.50
CA LEU A 337 5.23 -13.53 15.73
C LEU A 337 4.50 -14.88 15.65
N PHE A 338 4.95 -15.79 14.78
CA PHE A 338 4.38 -17.14 14.68
C PHE A 338 4.68 -17.98 15.92
N ASN A 339 5.93 -17.90 16.42
CA ASN A 339 6.32 -18.58 17.65
C ASN A 339 5.60 -18.00 18.86
N TYR A 340 5.38 -16.68 18.90
CA TYR A 340 4.63 -15.99 19.94
C TYR A 340 3.14 -16.38 19.97
N ALA A 341 2.55 -16.77 18.83
CA ALA A 341 1.16 -17.21 18.78
C ALA A 341 0.97 -18.68 19.17
N TRP A 342 2.03 -19.50 19.06
CA TRP A 342 2.00 -20.93 19.36
C TRP A 342 2.35 -21.25 20.83
N HIS A 343 2.91 -20.28 21.55
CA HIS A 343 3.31 -20.35 22.96
C HIS A 343 2.42 -19.46 23.82
#